data_AF-A0A2W6YBL7-F1
#
_entry.id   AF-A0A2W6YBL7-F1
#
_cell.length_a   1.000
_cell.length_b   1.000
_cell.length_c   1.000
_cell.angle_alpha   90.00
_cell.angle_beta   90.00
_cell.angle_gamma   90.00
#
_symmetry.space_group_name_H-M   'P 1'
#
loop_
_entity.id
_entity.type
_entity.pdbx_description
1 polymer ?
#
loop_
_entity_poly.entity_id
_entity_poly.type
_entity_poly.pdbx_seq_one_letter_code
_entity_poly.pdbx_strand_id
1 'polypeptide(L)'
;MSEQQNMTQEEYEANYKRGFEAGYDLSLWEPNLAKLLGEIKTGTPYLEGIRRGNAEFDKEQKYKEALPDFLRSERLETRFNDKETYLEQDKNKGRDLGI
;
A
#
# COMPACT_ATOMS: atom_id res chain seq x y z
N MET A 1 2.54 -42.50 2.84
CA MET A 1 2.09 -42.39 1.44
C MET A 1 1.59 -40.97 1.27
N SER A 2 2.36 -40.12 0.61
CA SER A 2 2.02 -38.69 0.47
C SER A 2 1.34 -38.50 -0.87
N GLU A 3 0.02 -38.29 -0.84
CA GLU A 3 -0.78 -37.90 -2.00
C GLU A 3 -0.35 -36.51 -2.45
N GLN A 4 0.75 -36.42 -3.19
CA GLN A 4 1.03 -35.26 -4.02
C GLN A 4 0.01 -35.29 -5.17
N GLN A 5 -1.11 -34.63 -4.94
CA GLN A 5 -2.11 -34.35 -5.96
C GLN A 5 -1.41 -33.65 -7.13
N ASN A 6 -1.50 -34.24 -8.33
CA ASN A 6 -1.11 -33.60 -9.58
C ASN A 6 -2.11 -32.48 -9.88
N MET A 7 -1.90 -31.31 -9.26
CA MET A 7 -2.64 -30.09 -9.56
C MET A 7 -2.26 -29.63 -10.98
N THR A 8 -3.25 -29.23 -11.77
CA THR A 8 -2.98 -28.65 -13.10
C THR A 8 -2.29 -27.28 -12.96
N GLN A 9 -1.61 -26.84 -14.01
CA GLN A 9 -0.96 -25.53 -14.03
C GLN A 9 -1.95 -24.39 -13.81
N GLU A 10 -3.15 -24.47 -14.40
CA GLU A 10 -4.21 -23.47 -14.24
C GLU A 10 -4.71 -23.41 -12.80
N GLU A 11 -4.92 -24.56 -12.15
CA GLU A 11 -5.33 -24.62 -10.74
C GLU A 11 -4.23 -24.10 -9.81
N TYR A 12 -2.97 -24.37 -10.13
CA TYR A 12 -1.84 -23.82 -9.39
C TYR A 12 -1.83 -22.29 -9.45
N GLU A 13 -1.94 -21.72 -10.66
CA GLU A 13 -1.96 -20.28 -10.87
C GLU A 13 -3.17 -19.61 -10.23
N ALA A 14 -4.36 -20.22 -10.35
CA ALA A 14 -5.58 -19.73 -9.72
C ALA A 14 -5.45 -19.71 -8.20
N ASN A 15 -4.95 -20.80 -7.59
CA ASN A 15 -4.75 -20.85 -6.14
C ASN A 15 -3.68 -19.86 -5.68
N TYR A 16 -2.58 -19.74 -6.42
CA TYR A 16 -1.54 -18.77 -6.13
C TYR A 16 -2.09 -17.34 -6.15
N LYS A 17 -2.84 -16.98 -7.20
CA LYS A 17 -3.42 -15.63 -7.34
C LYS A 17 -4.38 -15.30 -6.20
N ARG A 18 -5.27 -16.22 -5.84
CA ARG A 18 -6.19 -16.04 -4.70
C ARG A 18 -5.43 -15.87 -3.38
N GLY A 19 -4.35 -16.63 -3.21
CA GLY A 19 -3.47 -16.49 -2.06
C GLY A 19 -2.79 -15.13 -2.03
N PHE A 20 -2.31 -14.65 -3.18
CA PHE A 20 -1.67 -13.34 -3.32
C PHE A 20 -2.60 -12.20 -2.92
N GLU A 21 -3.81 -12.16 -3.48
CA GLU A 21 -4.83 -11.15 -3.15
C GLU A 21 -5.17 -11.20 -1.65
N ALA A 22 -5.41 -12.40 -1.11
CA ALA A 22 -5.68 -12.57 0.31
C ALA A 22 -4.52 -12.10 1.19
N GLY A 23 -3.28 -12.39 0.82
CA GLY A 23 -2.08 -11.95 1.55
C GLY A 23 -1.93 -10.43 1.57
N TYR A 24 -2.23 -9.77 0.45
CA TYR A 24 -2.21 -8.32 0.36
C TYR A 24 -3.30 -7.69 1.25
N ASP A 25 -4.55 -8.17 1.14
CA ASP A 25 -5.66 -7.70 1.98
C ASP A 25 -5.42 -7.94 3.46
N LEU A 26 -4.90 -9.11 3.83
CA LEU A 26 -4.53 -9.42 5.21
C LEU A 26 -3.45 -8.47 5.73
N SER A 27 -2.52 -8.03 4.90
CA SER A 27 -1.47 -7.10 5.33
C SER A 27 -2.02 -5.70 5.62
N LEU A 28 -3.10 -5.33 4.92
CA LEU A 28 -3.83 -4.08 5.17
C LEU A 28 -4.67 -4.14 6.45
N TRP A 29 -5.44 -5.22 6.65
CA TRP A 29 -6.46 -5.29 7.70
C TRP A 29 -5.99 -6.02 8.97
N GLU A 30 -5.16 -7.05 8.83
CA GLU A 30 -4.77 -7.99 9.90
C GLU A 30 -3.26 -8.31 9.82
N PRO A 31 -2.37 -7.32 9.98
CA PRO A 31 -0.93 -7.47 9.69
C PRO A 31 -0.23 -8.55 10.51
N ASN A 32 -0.66 -8.76 11.76
CA ASN A 32 -0.13 -9.83 12.61
C ASN A 32 -0.46 -11.22 12.05
N LEU A 33 -1.68 -11.40 11.55
CA LEU A 33 -2.11 -12.65 10.92
C LEU A 33 -1.38 -12.86 9.59
N ALA A 34 -1.22 -11.82 8.78
CA ALA A 34 -0.47 -11.86 7.54
C ALA A 34 0.97 -12.33 7.76
N LYS A 35 1.62 -11.85 8.83
CA LYS A 35 2.97 -12.25 9.22
C LYS A 35 3.04 -13.72 9.64
N LEU A 36 2.14 -14.17 10.52
CA LEU A 36 2.09 -15.56 10.97
C LEU A 36 1.87 -16.54 9.81
N LEU A 37 0.99 -16.19 8.86
CA LEU A 37 0.74 -17.01 7.67
C LEU A 37 1.94 -17.03 6.71
N GLY A 38 2.67 -15.92 6.58
CA GLY A 38 3.87 -15.84 5.75
C GLY A 38 5.05 -16.68 6.26
N GLU A 39 5.08 -17.01 7.56
CA GLU A 39 6.10 -17.86 8.18
C GLU A 39 5.89 -19.36 7.91
N ILE A 40 4.69 -19.76 7.46
CA ILE A 40 4.36 -21.15 7.20
C ILE A 40 5.09 -21.64 5.94
N LYS A 41 6.10 -22.50 6.13
CA LYS A 41 6.85 -23.12 5.04
C LYS A 41 6.07 -24.32 4.47
N THR A 42 5.22 -24.07 3.48
CA THR A 42 4.56 -25.13 2.70
C THR A 42 4.84 -24.96 1.21
N GLY A 43 4.75 -26.05 0.44
CA GLY A 43 4.77 -25.99 -1.03
C GLY A 43 3.41 -25.73 -1.67
N THR A 44 2.41 -25.31 -0.89
CA THR A 44 1.07 -25.07 -1.44
C THR A 44 1.04 -23.72 -2.18
N PRO A 45 0.47 -23.65 -3.40
CA PRO A 45 0.42 -22.41 -4.18
C PRO A 45 -0.27 -21.28 -3.45
N TYR A 46 -1.34 -21.58 -2.70
CA TYR A 46 -2.11 -20.58 -1.97
C TYR A 46 -1.30 -19.90 -0.84
N LEU A 47 -0.59 -20.68 -0.01
CA LEU A 47 0.22 -20.11 1.06
C LEU A 47 1.47 -19.40 0.50
N GLU A 48 2.04 -19.89 -0.59
CA GLU A 48 3.10 -19.16 -1.30
C GLU A 48 2.57 -17.83 -1.86
N GLY A 49 1.35 -17.82 -2.39
CA GLY A 49 0.63 -16.61 -2.79
C GLY A 49 0.51 -15.62 -1.63
N ILE A 50 0.01 -16.05 -0.46
CA ILE A 50 -0.13 -15.19 0.73
C ILE A 50 1.21 -14.54 1.10
N ARG A 51 2.28 -15.34 1.16
CA ARG A 51 3.62 -14.85 1.48
C ARG A 51 4.08 -13.77 0.51
N ARG A 52 3.78 -13.93 -0.77
CA ARG A 52 4.14 -12.98 -1.83
C ARG A 52 3.29 -11.72 -1.80
N GLY A 53 1.98 -11.84 -1.55
CA GLY A 53 1.09 -10.69 -1.39
C GLY A 53 1.49 -9.79 -0.22
N ASN A 54 1.84 -10.41 0.92
CA ASN A 54 2.35 -9.68 2.08
C ASN A 54 3.68 -8.96 1.78
N ALA A 55 4.62 -9.64 1.14
CA ALA A 55 5.90 -9.03 0.77
C ALA A 55 5.74 -7.83 -0.20
N GLU A 56 4.77 -7.88 -1.12
CA GLU A 56 4.52 -6.75 -2.03
C GLU A 56 3.88 -5.57 -1.28
N PHE A 57 2.95 -5.82 -0.36
CA PHE A 57 2.39 -4.77 0.49
C PHE A 57 3.48 -4.07 1.32
N ASP A 58 4.34 -4.83 2.00
CA ASP A 58 5.47 -4.29 2.79
C ASP A 58 6.39 -3.41 1.94
N LYS A 59 6.65 -3.83 0.70
CA LYS A 59 7.47 -3.09 -0.25
C LYS A 59 6.81 -1.78 -0.66
N GLU A 60 5.50 -1.79 -0.94
CA GLU A 60 4.75 -0.56 -1.22
C GLU A 60 4.72 0.41 -0.04
N GLN A 61 4.54 -0.08 1.18
CA GLN A 61 4.57 0.78 2.38
C GLN A 61 5.95 1.42 2.58
N LYS A 62 7.03 0.66 2.40
CA LYS A 62 8.39 1.21 2.44
C LYS A 62 8.62 2.30 1.40
N TYR A 63 8.08 2.15 0.19
CA TYR A 63 8.18 3.22 -0.82
C TYR A 63 7.40 4.47 -0.43
N LYS A 64 6.21 4.32 0.17
CA LYS A 64 5.42 5.44 0.68
C LYS A 64 6.15 6.20 1.79
N GLU A 65 6.81 5.49 2.70
CA GLU A 65 7.62 6.08 3.77
C GLU A 65 8.89 6.77 3.23
N ALA A 66 9.50 6.21 2.19
CA ALA A 66 10.71 6.75 1.55
C ALA A 66 10.44 7.98 0.67
N LEU A 67 9.19 8.41 0.50
CA LEU A 67 8.88 9.62 -0.24
C LEU A 67 9.49 10.85 0.47
N PRO A 68 10.16 11.74 -0.28
CA PRO A 68 10.61 13.04 0.25
C PRO A 68 9.46 13.77 0.94
N ASP A 69 9.75 14.53 2.00
CA ASP A 69 8.72 15.18 2.83
C ASP A 69 7.70 16.01 2.04
N PHE A 70 8.08 16.57 0.88
CA PHE A 70 7.18 17.36 0.03
C PHE A 70 6.20 16.52 -0.81
N LEU A 71 6.37 15.19 -0.89
CA LEU A 71 5.49 14.24 -1.59
C LEU A 71 4.70 13.35 -0.63
N ARG A 72 4.87 13.49 0.69
CA ARG A 72 4.09 12.74 1.68
C ARG A 72 2.65 13.28 1.74
N SER A 73 1.67 12.38 1.78
CA SER A 73 0.23 12.68 1.69
C SER A 73 -0.24 13.72 2.72
N GLU A 74 0.23 13.64 3.96
CA GLU A 74 -0.12 14.56 5.05
C GLU A 74 0.23 16.04 4.74
N ARG A 75 1.31 16.28 3.99
CA ARG A 75 1.73 17.62 3.57
C ARG A 75 0.92 18.15 2.39
N LEU A 76 0.45 17.27 1.51
CA LEU A 76 -0.41 17.65 0.40
C LEU A 76 -1.81 18.02 0.93
N GLU A 77 -2.37 17.25 1.87
CA GLU A 77 -3.67 17.55 2.47
C GLU A 77 -3.71 18.89 3.21
N THR A 78 -2.62 19.28 3.87
CA THR A 78 -2.50 20.57 4.57
C THR A 78 -2.31 21.74 3.61
N ARG A 79 -1.55 21.59 2.52
CA ARG A 79 -1.32 22.70 1.56
C ARG A 79 -2.51 23.00 0.63
N PHE A 80 -3.37 22.03 0.35
CA PHE A 80 -4.55 22.24 -0.51
C PHE A 80 -5.81 22.67 0.26
N ASN A 81 -5.83 22.55 1.59
CA ASN A 81 -6.93 23.02 2.44
C ASN A 81 -6.75 24.44 3.01
N ASP A 82 -5.58 25.06 2.82
CA ASP A 82 -5.35 26.47 3.10
C ASP A 82 -6.03 27.36 2.04
N LYS A 83 -7.36 27.38 2.04
CA LYS A 83 -8.17 28.31 1.22
C LYS A 83 -8.20 29.73 1.80
N GLU A 84 -7.74 29.95 3.02
CA GLU A 84 -7.80 31.26 3.68
C GLU A 84 -6.58 32.15 3.36
N THR A 85 -5.41 31.59 3.06
CA THR A 85 -4.16 32.35 2.94
C THR A 85 -3.99 33.06 1.60
N TYR A 86 -4.73 32.66 0.55
CA TYR A 86 -4.58 33.22 -0.80
C TYR A 86 -5.45 34.45 -1.08
N LEU A 87 -6.48 34.74 -0.27
CA LEU A 87 -7.36 35.91 -0.47
C LEU A 87 -6.87 37.16 0.26
N GLU A 88 -6.00 37.05 1.26
CA GLU A 88 -5.51 38.20 2.03
C GLU A 88 -4.30 38.90 1.39
N GLN A 89 -3.50 38.21 0.57
CA GLN A 89 -2.31 38.81 -0.05
C GLN A 89 -2.63 39.78 -1.19
N ASP A 90 -3.83 39.70 -1.78
CA ASP A 90 -4.20 40.58 -2.91
C ASP A 90 -4.87 41.89 -2.48
N LYS A 91 -5.30 42.03 -1.21
CA LYS A 91 -5.91 43.27 -0.71
C LYS A 91 -4.91 44.33 -0.27
N ASN A 92 -3.67 43.95 0.04
CA ASN A 92 -2.67 44.87 0.60
C ASN A 92 -1.67 45.44 -0.41
N LYS A 93 -1.72 45.08 -1.70
CA LYS A 93 -0.86 45.69 -2.74
C LYS A 93 -1.43 46.94 -3.42
N GLY A 94 -2.67 47.33 -3.10
CA GLY A 94 -3.35 48.47 -3.74
C GLY A 94 -3.23 49.81 -3.01
N ARG A 95 -2.55 49.88 -1.85
CA ARG A 95 -2.54 51.09 -0.98
C ARG A 95 -1.24 51.90 -0.98
N ASP A 96 -0.27 51.53 -1.81
CA ASP A 96 1.08 52.16 -1.82
C ASP A 96 1.44 52.85 -3.15
N LEU A 97 0.48 53.02 -4.07
CA LEU A 97 0.63 53.93 -5.21
C LEU A 97 0.10 55.31 -4.81
N GLY A 98 0.91 56.02 -4.03
CA GLY A 98 0.68 57.42 -3.65
C GLY A 98 0.59 58.32 -4.90
N ILE A 99 -0.54 59.00 -4.98
CA ILE A 99 -0.63 60.38 -5.49
C ILE A 99 0.01 61.28 -4.43
#